data_AF-A0AB35M7M8-F1
#
_entry.id   AF-A0AB35M7M8-F1
#
_cell.length_a   1.000
_cell.length_b   1.000
_cell.length_c   1.000
_cell.angle_alpha   90.00
_cell.angle_beta   90.00
_cell.angle_gamma   90.00
#
_symmetry.space_group_name_H-M   'P 1'
#
loop_
_entity.id
_entity.type
_entity.pdbx_description
1 polymer ?
#
loop_
_entity_poly.entity_id
_entity_poly.type
_entity_poly.pdbx_seq_one_letter_code
_entity_poly.pdbx_strand_id
1 'polypeptide(L)'
;HKKQKIELNNLGRKKLDKRQDTQKAKLKTLIFTATHKLVDKAKVIVAEDLTSPIQSKRNYGKNTNRRLNTWAKGLLANALTSISHRRGSTVHLVNSAYTSQSDSFLHGLLIGTRKGDRFHRFNGEVVQADWNAARNVLARLNDNEISRYTPYKTVKRILQERTDRYKSELTDSGSSYTLGNKTLTECELVL
;
A
#
# COMPACT_ATOMS: atom_id res chain seq x y z
N HIS A 1 48.46 16.94 1.32
CA HIS A 1 48.35 17.44 2.71
C HIS A 1 47.03 18.15 3.06
N LYS A 2 46.54 19.15 2.31
CA LYS A 2 45.31 19.91 2.69
C LYS A 2 44.02 19.06 2.74
N LYS A 3 43.83 18.15 1.78
CA LYS A 3 42.64 17.27 1.68
C LYS A 3 42.47 16.36 2.91
N GLN A 4 43.51 15.63 3.31
CA GLN A 4 43.47 14.74 4.48
C GLN A 4 43.18 15.51 5.78
N LYS A 5 43.76 16.72 5.96
CA LYS A 5 43.44 17.57 7.11
C LYS A 5 41.97 18.01 7.12
N ILE A 6 41.39 18.32 5.95
CA ILE A 6 39.97 18.67 5.83
C ILE A 6 39.09 17.46 6.15
N GLU A 7 39.39 16.27 5.62
CA GLU A 7 38.63 15.04 5.90
C GLU A 7 38.66 14.64 7.38
N LEU A 8 39.83 14.75 8.02
CA LEU A 8 39.99 14.44 9.45
C LEU A 8 39.21 15.43 10.34
N ASN A 9 39.15 16.70 9.96
CA ASN A 9 38.52 17.76 10.77
C ASN A 9 37.10 18.14 10.32
N ASN A 10 36.47 17.37 9.41
CA ASN A 10 35.11 17.65 8.93
C ASN A 10 34.02 17.18 9.93
N LEU A 11 34.07 17.71 11.16
CA LEU A 11 33.16 17.36 12.25
C LEU A 11 31.68 17.56 11.87
N GLY A 12 31.38 18.61 11.08
CA GLY A 12 30.04 18.87 10.58
C GLY A 12 29.49 17.76 9.68
N ARG A 13 30.30 17.29 8.71
CA ARG A 13 29.91 16.18 7.83
C ARG A 13 29.79 14.87 8.58
N LYS A 14 30.77 14.56 9.45
CA LYS A 14 30.75 13.35 10.31
C LYS A 14 29.47 13.31 11.16
N LYS A 15 29.07 14.44 11.75
CA LYS A 15 27.83 14.56 12.53
C LYS A 15 26.58 14.34 11.67
N LEU A 16 26.53 14.90 10.46
CA LEU A 16 25.41 14.71 9.53
C LEU A 16 25.28 13.25 9.10
N ASP A 17 26.38 12.61 8.73
CA ASP A 17 26.39 11.21 8.29
C ASP A 17 25.96 10.28 9.44
N LYS A 18 26.48 10.48 10.65
CA LYS A 18 26.05 9.70 11.84
C LYS A 18 24.55 9.82 12.10
N ARG A 19 23.98 11.02 11.98
CA ARG A 19 22.51 11.24 12.12
C ARG A 19 21.73 10.49 11.04
N GLN A 20 22.19 10.55 9.79
CA GLN A 20 21.57 9.82 8.68
C GLN A 20 21.64 8.31 8.91
N ASP A 21 22.78 7.78 9.36
CA ASP A 21 22.94 6.35 9.60
C ASP A 21 22.10 5.87 10.79
N THR A 22 21.95 6.69 11.82
CA THR A 22 21.04 6.41 12.95
C THR A 22 19.60 6.32 12.48
N GLN A 23 19.14 7.27 11.65
CA GLN A 23 17.80 7.24 11.08
C GLN A 23 17.59 6.00 10.21
N LYS A 24 18.60 5.63 9.42
CA LYS A 24 18.55 4.43 8.60
C LYS A 24 18.46 3.15 9.43
N ALA A 25 19.28 3.04 10.48
CA ALA A 25 19.27 1.89 11.37
C ALA A 25 17.90 1.73 12.04
N LYS A 26 17.31 2.82 12.55
CA LYS A 26 15.98 2.81 13.15
C LYS A 26 14.90 2.32 12.17
N LEU A 27 14.89 2.85 10.94
CA LEU A 27 13.92 2.41 9.93
C LEU A 27 14.11 0.93 9.56
N LYS A 28 15.37 0.49 9.44
CA LYS A 28 15.68 -0.93 9.20
C LYS A 28 15.13 -1.82 10.30
N THR A 29 15.40 -1.49 11.57
CA THR A 29 14.88 -2.25 12.71
C THR A 29 13.36 -2.28 12.68
N LEU A 30 12.69 -1.13 12.47
CA LEU A 30 11.23 -1.08 12.41
C LEU A 30 10.66 -1.99 11.33
N ILE A 31 11.16 -1.88 10.10
CA ILE A 31 10.70 -2.66 8.96
C ILE A 31 10.92 -4.16 9.17
N PHE A 32 12.12 -4.56 9.60
CA PHE A 32 12.45 -5.98 9.79
C PHE A 32 11.63 -6.57 10.93
N THR A 33 11.49 -5.87 12.06
CA THR A 33 10.66 -6.33 13.18
C THR A 33 9.19 -6.46 12.78
N ALA A 34 8.64 -5.50 12.03
CA ALA A 34 7.28 -5.59 11.53
C ALA A 34 7.10 -6.76 10.55
N THR A 35 8.08 -6.99 9.68
CA THR A 35 8.04 -8.08 8.71
C THR A 35 8.11 -9.45 9.38
N HIS A 36 8.95 -9.61 10.42
CA HIS A 36 8.96 -10.83 11.22
C HIS A 36 7.58 -11.14 11.82
N LYS A 37 6.96 -10.14 12.46
CA LYS A 37 5.61 -10.26 13.04
C LYS A 37 4.54 -10.59 11.99
N LEU A 38 4.66 -10.05 10.79
CA LEU A 38 3.76 -10.35 9.67
C LEU A 38 3.90 -11.80 9.23
N VAL A 39 5.14 -12.25 9.01
CA VAL A 39 5.46 -13.60 8.55
C VAL A 39 5.13 -14.67 9.60
N ASP A 40 5.17 -14.33 10.90
CA ASP A 40 4.68 -15.22 11.97
C ASP A 40 3.19 -15.56 11.82
N LYS A 41 2.41 -14.72 11.13
CA LYS A 41 0.96 -14.86 10.99
C LYS A 41 0.50 -15.25 9.59
N ALA A 42 1.33 -15.07 8.56
CA ALA A 42 0.92 -15.17 7.17
C ALA A 42 1.86 -16.06 6.35
N LYS A 43 1.30 -17.13 5.77
CA LYS A 43 1.99 -17.97 4.78
C LYS A 43 2.07 -17.31 3.40
N VAL A 44 1.05 -16.51 3.06
CA VAL A 44 0.97 -15.76 1.81
C VAL A 44 0.85 -14.28 2.15
N ILE A 45 1.74 -13.47 1.57
CA ILE A 45 1.75 -12.02 1.75
C ILE A 45 1.48 -11.38 0.40
N VAL A 46 0.48 -10.50 0.35
CA VAL A 46 0.20 -9.68 -0.83
C VAL A 46 0.63 -8.25 -0.55
N ALA A 47 1.43 -7.68 -1.44
CA ALA A 47 1.94 -6.33 -1.30
C ALA A 47 1.88 -5.56 -2.63
N GLU A 48 1.73 -4.25 -2.53
CA GLU A 48 1.78 -3.37 -3.68
C GLU A 48 3.15 -3.41 -4.35
N ASP A 49 3.14 -3.50 -5.69
CA ASP A 49 4.32 -3.16 -6.47
C ASP A 49 4.53 -1.64 -6.47
N LEU A 50 5.46 -1.20 -5.64
CA LEU A 50 5.87 0.20 -5.50
C LEU A 50 7.15 0.53 -6.28
N THR A 51 7.53 -0.28 -7.27
CA THR A 51 8.75 -0.07 -8.06
C THR A 51 8.71 1.25 -8.82
N SER A 52 7.53 1.67 -9.30
CA SER A 52 7.33 2.99 -9.89
C SER A 52 7.48 4.11 -8.85
N PRO A 53 7.99 5.30 -9.23
CA PRO A 53 8.06 6.44 -8.32
C PRO A 53 6.69 6.76 -7.71
N ILE A 54 6.62 6.97 -6.39
CA ILE A 54 5.39 7.45 -5.75
C ILE A 54 5.24 8.92 -6.13
N GLN A 55 4.21 9.20 -6.94
CA GLN A 55 3.82 10.57 -7.23
C GLN A 55 3.10 11.15 -6.00
N SER A 56 3.81 11.97 -5.24
CA SER A 56 3.23 12.73 -4.13
C SER A 56 2.93 14.15 -4.59
N LYS A 57 1.70 14.62 -4.34
CA LYS A 57 1.36 16.06 -4.46
C LYS A 57 2.14 16.92 -3.46
N ARG A 58 2.57 16.32 -2.34
CA ARG A 58 3.38 16.97 -1.31
C ARG A 58 4.86 16.84 -1.64
N ASN A 59 5.54 17.98 -1.80
CA ASN A 59 6.98 18.03 -2.05
C ASN A 59 7.76 18.11 -0.73
N TYR A 60 8.45 17.03 -0.35
CA TYR A 60 9.31 16.99 0.85
C TYR A 60 10.76 17.44 0.59
N GLY A 61 11.04 17.94 -0.62
CA GLY A 61 12.38 18.28 -1.09
C GLY A 61 13.11 17.09 -1.74
N LYS A 62 13.99 17.39 -2.71
CA LYS A 62 14.68 16.40 -3.55
C LYS A 62 15.36 15.28 -2.76
N ASN A 63 16.07 15.63 -1.68
CA ASN A 63 16.81 14.67 -0.86
C ASN A 63 15.89 13.70 -0.09
N THR A 64 14.81 14.22 0.51
CA THR A 64 13.84 13.40 1.25
C THR A 64 13.09 12.49 0.29
N ASN A 65 12.62 13.02 -0.84
CA ASN A 65 11.93 12.24 -1.87
C ASN A 65 12.80 11.09 -2.39
N ARG A 66 14.10 11.32 -2.61
CA ARG A 66 15.06 10.26 -2.99
C ARG A 66 15.23 9.20 -1.90
N ARG A 67 15.37 9.61 -0.64
CA ARG A 67 15.48 8.67 0.49
C ARG A 67 14.23 7.78 0.61
N LEU A 68 13.04 8.36 0.44
CA LEU A 68 11.78 7.61 0.48
C LEU A 68 11.61 6.69 -0.74
N ASN A 69 11.76 7.22 -1.96
CA ASN A 69 11.50 6.48 -3.19
C ASN A 69 12.52 5.37 -3.46
N THR A 70 13.77 5.54 -3.06
CA THR A 70 14.80 4.52 -3.32
C THR A 70 15.08 3.70 -2.07
N TRP A 71 15.51 4.35 -1.00
CA TRP A 71 16.11 3.63 0.13
C TRP A 71 15.05 2.95 1.01
N ALA A 72 13.98 3.66 1.41
CA ALA A 72 12.93 3.07 2.23
C ALA A 72 12.17 1.95 1.50
N LYS A 73 11.78 2.18 0.24
CA LYS A 73 11.12 1.16 -0.59
C LYS A 73 11.99 -0.08 -0.79
N GLY A 74 13.26 0.10 -1.18
CA GLY A 74 14.18 -1.00 -1.39
C GLY A 74 14.42 -1.80 -0.11
N LEU A 75 14.47 -1.13 1.04
CA LEU A 75 14.60 -1.78 2.34
C LEU A 75 13.37 -2.61 2.71
N LEU A 76 12.17 -2.09 2.46
CA LEU A 76 10.91 -2.82 2.67
C LEU A 76 10.81 -4.05 1.76
N ALA A 77 11.10 -3.89 0.48
CA ALA A 77 11.12 -5.00 -0.48
C ALA A 77 12.13 -6.09 -0.07
N ASN A 78 13.34 -5.69 0.33
CA ASN A 78 14.36 -6.63 0.81
C ASN A 78 13.92 -7.36 2.09
N ALA A 79 13.30 -6.66 3.05
CA ALA A 79 12.80 -7.29 4.26
C ALA A 79 11.71 -8.33 3.93
N LEU A 80 10.71 -7.96 3.13
CA LEU A 80 9.64 -8.86 2.69
C LEU A 80 10.20 -10.08 1.98
N THR A 81 11.07 -9.90 0.98
CA THR A 81 11.64 -11.03 0.23
C THR A 81 12.52 -11.92 1.10
N SER A 82 13.49 -11.33 1.82
CA SER A 82 14.51 -12.11 2.52
C SER A 82 14.01 -12.81 3.78
N ILE A 83 13.01 -12.25 4.49
CA ILE A 83 12.42 -12.89 5.67
C ILE A 83 11.41 -13.94 5.23
N SER A 84 10.54 -13.64 4.27
CA SER A 84 9.52 -14.60 3.81
C SER A 84 10.19 -15.84 3.23
N HIS A 85 11.21 -15.68 2.38
CA HIS A 85 11.99 -16.79 1.85
C HIS A 85 12.62 -17.67 2.95
N ARG A 86 13.15 -17.04 4.01
CA ARG A 86 13.79 -17.77 5.12
C ARG A 86 12.80 -18.52 6.02
N ARG A 87 11.54 -18.10 6.08
CA ARG A 87 10.54 -18.64 7.00
C ARG A 87 9.40 -19.38 6.30
N GLY A 88 9.53 -19.61 4.99
CA GLY A 88 8.58 -20.40 4.20
C GLY A 88 7.29 -19.66 3.82
N SER A 89 7.28 -18.34 3.83
CA SER A 89 6.16 -17.54 3.32
C SER A 89 6.42 -17.07 1.88
N THR A 90 5.35 -16.92 1.11
CA THR A 90 5.39 -16.37 -0.26
C THR A 90 5.00 -14.89 -0.26
N VAL A 91 5.58 -14.12 -1.19
CA VAL A 91 5.23 -12.71 -1.39
C VAL A 91 4.75 -12.53 -2.83
N HIS A 92 3.52 -12.05 -2.98
CA HIS A 92 2.91 -11.71 -4.27
C HIS A 92 2.83 -10.20 -4.40
N LEU A 93 3.49 -9.67 -5.43
CA LEU A 93 3.43 -8.26 -5.77
C LEU A 93 2.28 -8.01 -6.75
N VAL A 94 1.38 -7.10 -6.38
CA VAL A 94 0.19 -6.77 -7.16
C VAL A 94 0.22 -5.32 -7.64
N ASN A 95 -0.64 -5.01 -8.61
CA ASN A 95 -0.76 -3.65 -9.12
C ASN A 95 -1.19 -2.67 -8.02
N SER A 96 -0.45 -1.58 -7.84
CA SER A 96 -0.68 -0.57 -6.80
C SER A 96 -1.66 0.54 -7.22
N ALA A 97 -2.13 0.55 -8.47
CA ALA A 97 -2.96 1.63 -8.95
C ALA A 97 -4.37 1.56 -8.32
N TYR A 98 -4.77 2.69 -7.74
CA TYR A 98 -6.09 2.96 -7.15
C TYR A 98 -6.49 2.13 -5.91
N THR A 99 -5.61 1.29 -5.38
CA THR A 99 -5.84 0.47 -4.17
C THR A 99 -6.20 1.31 -2.94
N SER A 100 -5.64 2.51 -2.80
CA SER A 100 -5.94 3.43 -1.70
C SER A 100 -7.10 4.38 -1.96
N GLN A 101 -7.64 4.37 -3.18
CA GLN A 101 -8.68 5.28 -3.67
C GLN A 101 -10.03 4.56 -3.86
N SER A 102 -10.05 3.24 -3.75
CA SER A 102 -11.23 2.40 -3.99
C SER A 102 -11.84 1.91 -2.68
N ASP A 103 -13.14 1.64 -2.63
CA ASP A 103 -13.83 1.09 -1.45
C ASP A 103 -13.70 -0.45 -1.43
N SER A 104 -12.95 -0.97 -0.46
CA SER A 104 -12.71 -2.40 -0.32
C SER A 104 -13.90 -3.22 0.17
N PHE A 105 -14.92 -2.56 0.71
CA PHE A 105 -16.17 -3.20 1.13
C PHE A 105 -17.19 -3.27 0.00
N LEU A 106 -16.96 -2.50 -1.08
CA LEU A 106 -17.72 -2.57 -2.32
C LEU A 106 -16.79 -3.06 -3.43
N HIS A 107 -16.18 -4.24 -3.25
CA HIS A 107 -15.40 -4.95 -4.28
C HIS A 107 -14.33 -4.12 -5.00
N GLY A 108 -13.74 -3.11 -4.35
CA GLY A 108 -12.71 -2.26 -4.95
C GLY A 108 -13.25 -1.30 -6.00
N LEU A 109 -14.53 -0.91 -5.93
CA LEU A 109 -15.11 0.13 -6.79
C LEU A 109 -14.51 1.51 -6.48
N LEU A 110 -14.46 2.38 -7.49
CA LEU A 110 -14.01 3.79 -7.37
C LEU A 110 -15.13 4.66 -6.77
N ILE A 111 -15.58 4.27 -5.59
CA ILE A 111 -16.62 4.92 -4.81
C ILE A 111 -16.02 5.29 -3.44
N GLY A 112 -16.48 6.38 -2.85
CA GLY A 112 -15.93 6.91 -1.61
C GLY A 112 -14.69 7.78 -1.83
N THR A 113 -14.06 8.21 -0.75
CA THR A 113 -12.91 9.13 -0.81
C THR A 113 -11.99 9.00 0.40
N ARG A 114 -10.69 8.81 0.14
CA ARG A 114 -9.65 8.91 1.15
C ARG A 114 -9.36 10.37 1.52
N LYS A 115 -9.33 10.67 2.82
CA LYS A 115 -8.86 11.93 3.41
C LYS A 115 -7.89 11.62 4.56
N GLY A 116 -6.59 11.72 4.29
CA GLY A 116 -5.55 11.36 5.27
C GLY A 116 -5.63 9.87 5.66
N ASP A 117 -5.77 9.62 6.95
CA ASP A 117 -5.83 8.27 7.54
C ASP A 117 -7.26 7.69 7.57
N ARG A 118 -8.23 8.41 6.98
CA ARG A 118 -9.64 8.01 6.92
C ARG A 118 -10.07 7.76 5.48
N PHE A 119 -10.89 6.75 5.27
CA PHE A 119 -11.61 6.50 4.03
C PHE A 119 -13.11 6.69 4.29
N HIS A 120 -13.70 7.67 3.61
CA HIS A 120 -15.12 7.98 3.69
C HIS A 120 -15.86 7.16 2.63
N ARG A 121 -16.68 6.21 3.07
CA ARG A 121 -17.48 5.36 2.19
C ARG A 121 -18.73 6.10 1.72
N PHE A 122 -19.35 5.59 0.66
CA PHE A 122 -20.55 6.22 0.08
C PHE A 122 -21.80 6.09 0.96
N ASN A 123 -21.87 5.04 1.79
CA ASN A 123 -22.94 4.86 2.78
C ASN A 123 -22.80 5.77 4.02
N GLY A 124 -21.79 6.65 4.06
CA GLY A 124 -21.53 7.56 5.18
C GLY A 124 -20.58 7.01 6.26
N GLU A 125 -20.24 5.72 6.21
CA GLU A 125 -19.28 5.14 7.15
C GLU A 125 -17.85 5.63 6.90
N VAL A 126 -17.05 5.64 7.97
CA VAL A 126 -15.64 6.04 7.90
C VAL A 126 -14.78 4.93 8.49
N VAL A 127 -13.84 4.43 7.67
CA VAL A 127 -12.90 3.37 8.07
C VAL A 127 -11.47 3.87 8.01
N GLN A 128 -10.55 3.15 8.67
CA GLN A 128 -9.11 3.47 8.59
C GLN A 128 -8.61 3.22 7.16
N ALA A 129 -7.91 4.20 6.59
CA ALA A 129 -7.58 4.21 5.17
C ALA A 129 -6.59 3.12 4.76
N ASP A 130 -5.63 2.78 5.61
CA ASP A 130 -4.63 1.75 5.29
C ASP A 130 -5.22 0.34 5.40
N TRP A 131 -6.18 0.11 6.29
CA TRP A 131 -6.96 -1.13 6.38
C TRP A 131 -7.82 -1.33 5.12
N ASN A 132 -8.52 -0.28 4.68
CA ASN A 132 -9.23 -0.30 3.41
C ASN A 132 -8.28 -0.59 2.23
N ALA A 133 -7.13 0.09 2.17
CA ALA A 133 -6.14 -0.15 1.13
C ALA A 133 -5.60 -1.59 1.18
N ALA A 134 -5.28 -2.13 2.36
CA ALA A 134 -4.78 -3.49 2.53
C ALA A 134 -5.77 -4.55 2.03
N ARG A 135 -7.08 -4.35 2.27
CA ARG A 135 -8.13 -5.23 1.71
C ARG A 135 -8.17 -5.17 0.19
N ASN A 136 -8.07 -3.98 -0.41
CA ASN A 136 -7.98 -3.84 -1.87
C ASN A 136 -6.73 -4.50 -2.46
N VAL A 137 -5.58 -4.38 -1.78
CA VAL A 137 -4.33 -5.02 -2.17
C VAL A 137 -4.48 -6.54 -2.15
N LEU A 138 -5.08 -7.11 -1.10
CA LEU A 138 -5.36 -8.53 -1.02
C LEU A 138 -6.30 -8.99 -2.14
N ALA A 139 -7.41 -8.27 -2.37
CA ALA A 139 -8.37 -8.58 -3.42
C ALA A 139 -7.73 -8.55 -4.83
N ARG A 140 -6.73 -7.70 -5.05
CA ARG A 140 -6.02 -7.59 -6.34
C ARG A 140 -5.25 -8.86 -6.71
N LEU A 141 -4.93 -9.73 -5.75
CA LEU A 141 -4.29 -11.03 -6.04
C LEU A 141 -5.14 -11.88 -6.98
N ASN A 142 -6.46 -11.81 -6.84
CA ASN A 142 -7.41 -12.65 -7.56
C ASN A 142 -8.13 -11.88 -8.70
N ASP A 143 -7.62 -10.71 -9.08
CA ASP A 143 -8.21 -9.91 -10.15
C ASP A 143 -7.69 -10.35 -11.53
N ASN A 144 -8.56 -11.00 -12.30
CA ASN A 144 -8.22 -11.56 -13.61
C ASN A 144 -8.04 -10.49 -14.70
N GLU A 145 -8.61 -9.30 -14.52
CA GLU A 145 -8.51 -8.21 -15.52
C GLU A 145 -7.31 -7.30 -15.23
N ILE A 146 -6.85 -7.26 -13.98
CA ILE A 146 -5.81 -6.34 -13.51
C ILE A 146 -4.56 -7.10 -13.05
N SER A 147 -3.74 -7.49 -14.01
CA SER A 147 -2.40 -7.99 -13.75
C SER A 147 -1.50 -6.97 -13.04
N ARG A 148 -0.41 -7.46 -12.45
CA ARG A 148 0.65 -6.63 -11.82
C ARG A 148 1.12 -5.48 -12.72
N TYR A 149 1.27 -5.73 -14.03
CA TYR A 149 1.86 -4.77 -14.98
C TYR A 149 0.84 -3.96 -15.77
N THR A 150 -0.46 -4.12 -15.49
CA THR A 150 -1.50 -3.35 -16.17
C THR A 150 -1.28 -1.84 -15.97
N PRO A 151 -1.17 -1.03 -17.05
CA PRO A 151 -0.92 0.41 -16.92
C PRO A 151 -2.01 1.12 -16.12
N TYR A 152 -1.64 2.11 -15.32
CA TYR A 152 -2.58 2.79 -14.41
C TYR A 152 -3.81 3.37 -15.12
N LYS A 153 -3.66 3.87 -16.36
CA LYS A 153 -4.79 4.36 -17.16
C LYS A 153 -5.80 3.26 -17.46
N THR A 154 -5.32 2.07 -17.81
CA THR A 154 -6.14 0.88 -18.06
C THR A 154 -6.80 0.40 -16.76
N VAL A 155 -6.06 0.38 -15.65
CA VAL A 155 -6.64 0.08 -14.32
C VAL A 155 -7.78 1.03 -14.01
N LYS A 156 -7.59 2.34 -14.20
CA LYS A 156 -8.64 3.34 -13.97
C LYS A 156 -9.89 3.04 -14.80
N ARG A 157 -9.71 2.73 -16.08
CA ARG A 157 -10.81 2.42 -17.01
C ARG A 157 -11.60 1.20 -16.53
N ILE A 158 -10.93 0.09 -16.21
CA ILE A 158 -11.58 -1.14 -15.71
C ILE A 158 -12.37 -0.85 -14.43
N LEU A 159 -11.76 -0.18 -13.45
CA LEU A 159 -12.43 0.12 -12.20
C LEU A 159 -13.61 1.10 -12.37
N GLN A 160 -13.51 2.04 -13.32
CA GLN A 160 -14.59 2.95 -13.66
C GLN A 160 -15.76 2.20 -14.31
N GLU A 161 -15.49 1.31 -15.28
CA GLU A 161 -16.52 0.46 -15.91
C GLU A 161 -17.26 -0.41 -14.89
N ARG A 162 -16.51 -1.02 -13.93
CA ARG A 162 -17.11 -1.77 -12.81
C ARG A 162 -18.00 -0.87 -11.93
N THR A 163 -17.55 0.35 -11.68
CA THR A 163 -18.27 1.34 -10.84
C THR A 163 -19.54 1.83 -11.52
N ASP A 164 -19.48 2.10 -12.82
CA ASP A 164 -20.61 2.60 -13.59
C ASP A 164 -21.68 1.52 -13.73
N ARG A 165 -21.28 0.25 -13.95
CA ARG A 165 -22.19 -0.90 -13.94
C ARG A 165 -22.93 -1.05 -12.61
N TYR A 166 -22.21 -0.96 -11.49
CA TYR A 166 -22.83 -1.01 -10.16
C TYR A 166 -23.84 0.12 -9.95
N LYS A 167 -23.53 1.33 -10.44
CA LYS A 167 -24.46 2.47 -10.34
C LYS A 167 -25.69 2.31 -11.23
N SER A 168 -25.55 1.77 -12.45
CA SER A 168 -26.70 1.53 -13.33
C SER A 168 -27.64 0.47 -12.74
N GLU A 169 -27.09 -0.61 -12.17
CA GLU A 169 -27.87 -1.65 -11.50
C GLU A 169 -28.67 -1.09 -10.29
N LEU A 170 -28.10 -0.13 -9.57
CA LEU A 170 -28.80 0.59 -8.49
C LEU A 170 -29.94 1.48 -9.00
N THR A 171 -29.80 2.09 -10.18
CA THR A 171 -30.83 3.00 -10.74
C THR A 171 -31.95 2.27 -11.47
N ASP A 172 -31.65 1.15 -12.14
CA ASP A 172 -32.65 0.33 -12.84
C ASP A 172 -33.57 -0.43 -11.85
N SER A 173 -33.09 -0.67 -10.64
CA SER A 173 -33.83 -1.32 -9.55
C SER A 173 -34.77 -0.35 -8.79
N GLY A 174 -35.40 0.58 -9.48
CA GLY A 174 -36.33 1.58 -8.93
C GLY A 174 -37.64 1.01 -8.32
N SER A 175 -37.54 0.10 -7.35
CA SER A 175 -38.58 -0.22 -6.35
C SER A 175 -37.98 -1.12 -5.25
N SER A 176 -37.87 -0.58 -4.03
CA SER A 176 -37.47 -1.23 -2.78
C SER A 176 -36.21 -2.13 -2.79
N TYR A 177 -35.07 -1.57 -2.40
CA TYR A 177 -34.00 -2.37 -1.82
C TYR A 177 -34.17 -2.39 -0.28
N THR A 178 -34.52 -3.54 0.28
CA THR A 178 -34.35 -3.82 1.71
C THR A 178 -32.95 -4.41 1.91
N LEU A 179 -32.09 -3.67 2.63
CA LEU A 179 -30.79 -4.20 3.05
C LEU A 179 -31.02 -5.19 4.20
N GLY A 180 -31.24 -6.45 3.84
CA GLY A 180 -31.08 -7.60 4.72
C GLY A 180 -32.31 -7.99 5.55
N ASN A 181 -32.79 -9.21 5.29
CA ASN A 181 -33.49 -10.03 6.29
C ASN A 181 -32.69 -11.30 6.62
N LYS A 182 -31.35 -11.23 6.54
CA LYS A 182 -30.43 -12.23 7.09
C LYS A 182 -29.16 -11.56 7.59
N THR A 183 -28.87 -11.81 8.86
CA THR A 183 -27.61 -11.62 9.55
C THR A 183 -26.42 -12.03 8.66
N LEU A 184 -25.48 -11.11 8.44
CA LEU A 184 -24.17 -11.45 7.90
C LEU A 184 -23.31 -12.04 9.02
N THR A 185 -23.53 -13.32 9.31
CA THR A 185 -22.55 -14.17 9.98
C THR A 185 -21.65 -14.81 8.93
N GLU A 186 -20.34 -14.80 9.25
CA GLU A 186 -19.24 -15.54 8.60
C GLU A 186 -18.85 -15.19 7.16
N CYS A 187 -18.14 -14.06 7.03
CA CYS A 187 -16.97 -13.99 6.14
C CYS A 187 -15.71 -13.56 6.93
N GLU A 188 -15.64 -13.92 8.21
CA GLU A 188 -14.39 -14.21 8.90
C GLU A 188 -14.30 -15.73 8.97
N LEU A 189 -13.83 -16.40 7.93
CA LEU A 189 -13.21 -17.72 7.99
C LEU A 189 -12.65 -18.02 6.59
N VAL A 190 -11.37 -18.40 6.58
CA VAL A 190 -10.54 -18.77 5.42
C VAL A 190 -9.71 -17.61 4.80
N LEU A 191 -8.55 -17.45 5.46
CA LEU A 191 -7.27 -16.82 5.10
C LEU A 191 -7.05 -15.35 5.52
#